data_AF-A0A2V9I2L5-F1
#
_entry.id   AF-A0A2V9I2L5-F1
#
_cell.length_a   1.000
_cell.length_b   1.000
_cell.length_c   1.000
_cell.angle_alpha   90.00
_cell.angle_beta   90.00
_cell.angle_gamma   90.00
#
_symmetry.space_group_name_H-M   'P 1'
#
loop_
_entity.id
_entity.type
_entity.pdbx_description
1 polymer ?
#
loop_
_entity_poly.entity_id
_entity_poly.type
_entity_poly.pdbx_seq_one_letter_code
_entity_poly.pdbx_strand_id
1 'polypeptide(L)'
;MGFALMATLALALTAPMRNTSAQTGKRAWSFDQDPVGKMPPGFTSALTGQGTIGQWSVMKDDSAPSQPNVLAQTSTDSTDYRFPLAVADGTSYKDLALSVKFKTISGKVDQGAGLVFRLKDKDNYYITRANALEDNFRLYHVIKGRRVQFAGANLKVTPNAWHEIKVEARGNEFKCFYDGQLKFTAKDGTFKDAGKIGLWTKADSVIHFDDLAVEDLGNTRSSTSPGKIVAQKLVDELAAKRPELVRIGLHLTPPNHADNIIVACNIAARIGQKSDLEDLKAMRTGKPVVLKEEGNFDVTLPLHTSSGKLIGAIGLTFKPHGTERESSAAGRARKMAAELEKQITSETKLFESAG
;
A
#
# COMPACT_ATOMS: atom_id res chain seq x y z
N MET A 1 34.08 9.68 64.30
CA MET A 1 32.79 9.89 63.62
C MET A 1 33.10 10.08 62.14
N GLY A 2 32.96 9.00 61.37
CA GLY A 2 33.29 8.99 59.95
C GLY A 2 32.08 9.29 59.08
N PHE A 3 32.30 10.02 57.99
CA PHE A 3 31.40 10.06 56.85
C PHE A 3 32.23 9.80 55.59
N ALA A 4 32.14 8.57 55.09
CA ALA A 4 32.70 8.18 53.81
C ALA A 4 31.67 8.56 52.72
N LEU A 5 32.11 9.42 51.80
CA LEU A 5 31.33 9.84 50.64
C LEU A 5 31.35 8.70 49.60
N MET A 6 30.26 7.93 49.49
CA MET A 6 30.10 6.95 48.41
C MET A 6 29.75 7.67 47.11
N ALA A 7 30.68 7.68 46.15
CA ALA A 7 30.41 8.05 44.78
C ALA A 7 29.78 6.85 44.05
N THR A 8 28.47 6.93 43.77
CA THR A 8 27.76 5.97 42.92
C THR A 8 28.13 6.19 41.46
N LEU A 9 28.86 5.23 40.89
CA LEU A 9 29.17 5.15 39.46
C LEU A 9 27.91 4.68 38.71
N ALA A 10 27.22 5.61 38.05
CA ALA A 10 26.09 5.27 37.18
C ALA A 10 26.64 4.69 35.86
N LEU A 11 26.56 3.36 35.72
CA LEU A 11 26.86 2.67 34.46
C LEU A 11 25.70 2.93 33.48
N ALA A 12 25.90 3.84 32.53
CA ALA A 12 24.95 4.07 31.45
C ALA A 12 24.95 2.85 30.53
N LEU A 13 23.94 1.97 30.68
CA LEU A 13 23.63 0.92 29.71
C LEU A 13 23.17 1.59 28.42
N THR A 14 24.06 1.70 27.45
CA THR A 14 23.71 2.04 26.06
C THR A 14 22.88 0.89 25.49
N ALA A 15 21.56 1.06 25.48
CA ALA A 15 20.68 0.17 24.73
C ALA A 15 21.07 0.25 23.24
N PRO A 16 21.30 -0.87 22.54
CA PRO A 16 21.52 -0.81 21.10
C PRO A 16 20.26 -0.28 20.45
N MET A 17 20.38 0.84 19.74
CA MET A 17 19.35 1.31 18.80
C MET A 17 19.06 0.16 17.84
N ARG A 18 17.88 -0.46 17.98
CA ARG A 18 17.38 -1.40 17.00
C ARG A 18 17.17 -0.62 15.71
N ASN A 19 18.01 -0.88 14.72
CA ASN A 19 17.69 -0.58 13.33
C ASN A 19 16.39 -1.31 13.00
N THR A 20 15.25 -0.63 13.11
CA THR A 20 14.01 -1.05 12.46
C THR A 20 14.26 -0.94 10.97
N SER A 21 14.52 -2.08 10.35
CA SER A 21 14.41 -2.22 8.90
C SER A 21 13.05 -1.69 8.46
N ALA A 22 13.04 -0.84 7.44
CA ALA A 22 11.82 -0.41 6.79
C ALA A 22 11.10 -1.67 6.30
N GLN A 23 10.00 -2.03 6.98
CA GLN A 23 9.13 -3.09 6.53
C GLN A 23 8.59 -2.63 5.17
N THR A 24 8.83 -3.44 4.15
CA THR A 24 8.30 -3.33 2.79
C THR A 24 6.77 -3.18 2.84
N GLY A 25 6.07 -2.93 1.72
CA GLY A 25 4.61 -2.65 1.66
C GLY A 25 3.64 -3.69 2.27
N LYS A 26 4.13 -4.59 3.12
CA LYS A 26 3.46 -5.53 3.99
C LYS A 26 3.38 -5.00 5.43
N ARG A 27 2.17 -4.99 5.99
CA ARG A 27 1.87 -4.74 7.41
C ARG A 27 1.22 -5.99 8.00
N ALA A 28 1.54 -6.32 9.25
CA ALA A 28 0.98 -7.46 9.94
C ALA A 28 0.61 -7.12 11.40
N TRP A 29 -0.35 -7.85 11.95
CA TRP A 29 -0.83 -7.76 13.32
C TRP A 29 -0.99 -9.18 13.87
N SER A 30 -0.08 -9.58 14.76
CA SER A 30 -0.17 -10.85 15.49
C SER A 30 -0.91 -10.72 16.83
N PHE A 31 -1.17 -9.49 17.29
CA PHE A 31 -1.83 -9.20 18.57
C PHE A 31 -1.07 -9.63 19.85
N ASP A 32 0.07 -10.31 19.71
CA ASP A 32 0.88 -10.84 20.83
C ASP A 32 1.38 -9.79 21.82
N GLN A 33 1.63 -8.58 21.35
CA GLN A 33 2.13 -7.47 22.18
C GLN A 33 1.01 -6.53 22.64
N ASP A 34 -0.23 -6.80 22.24
CA ASP A 34 -1.36 -5.94 22.55
C ASP A 34 -1.93 -6.25 23.95
N PRO A 35 -2.53 -5.26 24.64
CA PRO A 35 -3.05 -5.45 25.99
C PRO A 35 -4.24 -6.42 26.03
N VAL A 36 -4.09 -7.53 26.75
CA VAL A 36 -5.16 -8.51 27.00
C VAL A 36 -6.39 -7.83 27.61
N GLY A 37 -7.59 -8.25 27.18
CA GLY A 37 -8.87 -7.73 27.65
C GLY A 37 -9.33 -6.46 26.94
N LYS A 38 -8.58 -5.94 25.96
CA LYS A 38 -8.87 -4.69 25.25
C LYS A 38 -8.90 -4.88 23.74
N MET A 39 -9.52 -3.93 23.05
CA MET A 39 -9.33 -3.77 21.60
C MET A 39 -7.84 -3.44 21.33
N PRO A 40 -7.20 -4.06 20.33
CA PRO A 40 -5.86 -3.69 19.91
C PRO A 40 -5.73 -2.21 19.59
N PRO A 41 -4.61 -1.55 19.95
CA PRO A 41 -4.33 -0.19 19.50
C PRO A 41 -4.41 -0.05 17.98
N GLY A 42 -5.10 0.99 17.50
CA GLY A 42 -5.30 1.21 16.07
C GLY A 42 -6.35 0.30 15.42
N PHE A 43 -7.25 -0.28 16.21
CA PHE A 43 -8.48 -0.88 15.72
C PHE A 43 -9.71 -0.19 16.31
N THR A 44 -10.74 -0.04 15.48
CA THR A 44 -12.03 0.52 15.89
C THR A 44 -13.14 -0.48 15.58
N SER A 45 -14.07 -0.66 16.51
CA SER A 45 -15.24 -1.50 16.25
C SER A 45 -16.29 -0.73 15.43
N ALA A 46 -16.90 -1.42 14.46
CA ALA A 46 -18.06 -0.93 13.74
C ALA A 46 -19.11 -2.04 13.61
N LEU A 47 -20.32 -1.65 13.21
CA LEU A 47 -21.45 -2.56 13.04
C LEU A 47 -22.23 -2.23 11.77
N THR A 48 -22.34 -3.23 10.90
CA THR A 48 -23.35 -3.24 9.83
C THR A 48 -24.58 -3.97 10.34
N GLY A 49 -25.77 -3.48 9.97
CA GLY A 49 -27.03 -4.15 10.29
C GLY A 49 -27.53 -3.85 11.70
N GLN A 50 -28.09 -4.87 12.35
CA GLN A 50 -28.85 -4.77 13.60
C GLN A 50 -28.07 -5.33 14.79
N GLY A 51 -28.67 -5.31 15.99
CA GLY A 51 -28.11 -5.87 17.21
C GLY A 51 -27.06 -4.96 17.87
N THR A 52 -26.33 -5.52 18.82
CA THR A 52 -25.31 -4.79 19.60
C THR A 52 -24.00 -4.64 18.82
N ILE A 53 -23.20 -3.60 19.10
CA ILE A 53 -21.86 -3.50 18.51
C ILE A 53 -20.97 -4.69 18.94
N GLY A 54 -20.06 -5.10 18.07
CA GLY A 54 -19.11 -6.18 18.35
C GLY A 54 -18.30 -5.92 19.62
N GLN A 55 -18.12 -6.98 20.41
CA GLN A 55 -17.13 -6.96 21.49
C GLN A 55 -15.88 -7.66 20.99
N TRP A 56 -14.78 -6.92 20.97
CA TRP A 56 -13.50 -7.37 20.46
C TRP A 56 -12.46 -7.22 21.57
N SER A 57 -11.71 -8.28 21.82
CA SER A 57 -10.72 -8.32 22.89
C SER A 57 -9.51 -9.14 22.49
N VAL A 58 -8.33 -8.63 22.80
CA VAL A 58 -7.11 -9.44 22.85
C VAL A 58 -7.24 -10.47 23.95
N MET A 59 -6.94 -11.72 23.67
CA MET A 59 -7.06 -12.84 24.60
C MET A 59 -5.92 -13.81 24.41
N LYS A 60 -5.57 -14.54 25.48
CA LYS A 60 -4.60 -15.63 25.39
C LYS A 60 -5.25 -16.85 24.71
N ASP A 61 -4.53 -17.47 23.78
CA ASP A 61 -4.88 -18.77 23.19
C ASP A 61 -3.60 -19.55 22.95
N ASP A 62 -3.32 -20.56 23.79
CA ASP A 62 -2.07 -21.33 23.71
C ASP A 62 -1.94 -22.12 22.40
N SER A 63 -3.03 -22.26 21.63
CA SER A 63 -3.01 -22.92 20.33
C SER A 63 -2.82 -21.95 19.16
N ALA A 64 -2.65 -20.65 19.41
CA ALA A 64 -2.52 -19.63 18.38
C ALA A 64 -1.29 -19.85 17.46
N PRO A 65 -1.41 -19.57 16.14
CA PRO A 65 -0.30 -19.69 15.20
C PRO A 65 0.91 -18.87 15.59
N SER A 66 0.69 -17.66 16.11
CA SER A 66 1.65 -16.85 16.82
C SER A 66 1.21 -16.73 18.29
N GLN A 67 2.15 -16.87 19.21
CA GLN A 67 1.85 -16.89 20.65
C GLN A 67 2.33 -15.59 21.31
N PRO A 68 1.63 -15.10 22.35
CA PRO A 68 0.61 -15.82 23.11
C PRO A 68 -0.86 -15.42 22.84
N ASN A 69 -1.12 -14.41 22.01
CA ASN A 69 -2.44 -13.77 21.98
C ASN A 69 -3.13 -13.84 20.62
N VAL A 70 -4.44 -13.64 20.66
CA VAL A 70 -5.32 -13.53 19.51
C VAL A 70 -6.24 -12.33 19.67
N LEU A 71 -6.79 -11.82 18.58
CA LEU A 71 -7.96 -10.94 18.62
C LEU A 71 -9.24 -11.78 18.54
N ALA A 72 -10.07 -11.73 19.58
CA ALA A 72 -11.33 -12.46 19.62
C ALA A 72 -12.53 -11.51 19.46
N GLN A 73 -13.51 -11.91 18.66
CA GLN A 73 -14.88 -11.43 18.83
C GLN A 73 -15.54 -12.33 19.87
N THR A 74 -16.10 -11.74 20.94
CA THR A 74 -16.64 -12.49 22.10
C THR A 74 -18.15 -12.30 22.34
N SER A 75 -18.81 -11.46 21.54
CA SER A 75 -20.24 -11.17 21.69
C SER A 75 -21.10 -12.25 21.03
N THR A 76 -21.97 -12.86 21.84
CA THR A 76 -22.89 -13.95 21.47
C THR A 76 -24.30 -13.47 21.10
N ASP A 77 -24.44 -12.20 20.70
CA ASP A 77 -25.72 -11.65 20.24
C ASP A 77 -26.18 -12.36 18.96
N SER A 78 -27.27 -13.12 19.05
CA SER A 78 -27.78 -14.00 18.00
C SER A 78 -28.61 -13.30 16.92
N THR A 79 -28.67 -11.97 16.91
CA THR A 79 -29.34 -11.22 15.84
C THR A 79 -28.75 -11.60 14.47
N ASP A 80 -29.56 -12.19 13.57
CA ASP A 80 -29.04 -12.80 12.34
C ASP A 80 -28.35 -11.77 11.41
N TYR A 81 -29.02 -10.64 11.17
CA TYR A 81 -28.49 -9.57 10.31
C TYR A 81 -27.59 -8.59 11.10
N ARG A 82 -26.71 -9.13 11.93
CA ARG A 82 -25.72 -8.40 12.73
C ARG A 82 -24.34 -8.73 12.23
N PHE A 83 -23.59 -7.73 11.78
CA PHE A 83 -22.24 -7.94 11.27
C PHE A 83 -21.21 -7.08 12.00
N PRO A 84 -20.57 -7.61 13.05
CA PRO A 84 -19.50 -6.93 13.76
C PRO A 84 -18.24 -6.79 12.91
N LEU A 85 -17.58 -5.64 13.02
CA LEU A 85 -16.30 -5.35 12.38
C LEU A 85 -15.26 -4.92 13.42
N ALA A 86 -14.02 -5.35 13.21
CA ALA A 86 -12.83 -4.73 13.78
C ALA A 86 -12.02 -4.13 12.63
N VAL A 87 -12.07 -2.81 12.50
CA VAL A 87 -11.48 -2.06 11.39
C VAL A 87 -10.08 -1.61 11.78
N ALA A 88 -9.09 -1.92 10.95
CA ALA A 88 -7.71 -1.46 11.16
C ALA A 88 -7.58 0.01 10.75
N ASP A 89 -7.29 0.88 11.71
CA ASP A 89 -7.16 2.31 11.50
C ASP A 89 -5.88 2.69 10.76
N GLY A 90 -5.93 3.83 10.07
CA GLY A 90 -4.83 4.32 9.25
C GLY A 90 -4.52 3.45 8.02
N THR A 91 -5.39 2.51 7.66
CA THR A 91 -5.27 1.70 6.44
C THR A 91 -6.09 2.29 5.29
N SER A 92 -5.61 2.16 4.06
CA SER A 92 -6.42 2.42 2.87
C SER A 92 -5.75 1.78 1.66
N TYR A 93 -6.37 0.75 1.09
CA TYR A 93 -5.79 -0.02 -0.02
C TYR A 93 -6.82 -0.23 -1.12
N LYS A 94 -6.37 -0.09 -2.37
CA LYS A 94 -7.15 -0.47 -3.56
C LYS A 94 -6.76 -1.87 -4.00
N ASP A 95 -5.49 -2.07 -4.33
CA ASP A 95 -4.97 -3.36 -4.75
C ASP A 95 -4.15 -3.94 -3.60
N LEU A 96 -4.50 -5.14 -3.13
CA LEU A 96 -4.00 -5.70 -1.88
C LEU A 96 -4.05 -7.22 -1.85
N ALA A 97 -3.13 -7.84 -1.13
CA ALA A 97 -3.24 -9.22 -0.65
C ALA A 97 -3.50 -9.12 0.84
N LEU A 98 -4.66 -9.59 1.28
CA LEU A 98 -5.08 -9.57 2.69
C LEU A 98 -5.33 -10.99 3.15
N SER A 99 -4.73 -11.37 4.26
CA SER A 99 -4.87 -12.68 4.87
C SER A 99 -5.09 -12.57 6.37
N VAL A 100 -5.72 -13.58 6.94
CA VAL A 100 -5.80 -13.77 8.39
C VAL A 100 -5.93 -15.25 8.69
N LYS A 101 -5.36 -15.69 9.81
CA LYS A 101 -5.64 -17.00 10.39
C LYS A 101 -6.81 -16.88 11.36
N PHE A 102 -7.71 -17.84 11.34
CA PHE A 102 -8.88 -17.84 12.21
C PHE A 102 -9.17 -19.22 12.79
N LYS A 103 -9.84 -19.24 13.93
CA LYS A 103 -10.39 -20.43 14.56
C LYS A 103 -11.81 -20.14 15.02
N THR A 104 -12.77 -20.95 14.56
CA THR A 104 -14.17 -20.83 15.01
C THR A 104 -14.34 -21.53 16.36
N ILE A 105 -14.91 -20.84 17.34
CA ILE A 105 -15.03 -21.36 18.71
C ILE A 105 -16.47 -21.81 18.98
N SER A 106 -17.43 -20.91 18.74
CA SER A 106 -18.84 -21.18 18.99
C SER A 106 -19.75 -20.22 18.22
N GLY A 107 -21.05 -20.49 18.27
CA GLY A 107 -22.10 -19.76 17.57
C GLY A 107 -23.14 -20.75 17.06
N LYS A 108 -24.43 -20.40 17.23
CA LYS A 108 -25.57 -21.22 16.82
C LYS A 108 -26.20 -20.71 15.53
N VAL A 109 -26.18 -19.39 15.33
CA VAL A 109 -26.74 -18.76 14.12
C VAL A 109 -25.71 -18.75 13.01
N ASP A 110 -24.45 -18.47 13.34
CA ASP A 110 -23.35 -18.49 12.39
C ASP A 110 -22.04 -18.87 13.09
N GLN A 111 -21.07 -19.38 12.34
CA GLN A 111 -19.68 -19.51 12.76
C GLN A 111 -18.78 -18.97 11.65
N GLY A 112 -18.96 -17.69 11.37
CA GLY A 112 -18.41 -17.00 10.21
C GLY A 112 -17.23 -16.12 10.58
N ALA A 113 -16.07 -16.41 9.99
CA ALA A 113 -14.88 -15.57 10.03
C ALA A 113 -14.70 -14.88 8.69
N GLY A 114 -14.40 -13.58 8.68
CA GLY A 114 -14.23 -12.84 7.43
C GLY A 114 -13.19 -11.75 7.44
N LEU A 115 -12.72 -11.44 6.24
CA LEU A 115 -11.87 -10.30 5.91
C LEU A 115 -12.71 -9.23 5.23
N VAL A 116 -12.64 -8.00 5.70
CA VAL A 116 -13.22 -6.84 4.99
C VAL A 116 -12.13 -6.06 4.29
N PHE A 117 -12.41 -5.61 3.06
CA PHE A 117 -11.48 -4.84 2.25
C PHE A 117 -12.20 -3.81 1.38
N ARG A 118 -11.47 -2.77 0.99
CA ARG A 118 -12.02 -1.54 0.37
C ARG A 118 -13.20 -0.96 1.15
N LEU A 119 -13.12 -1.03 2.48
CA LEU A 119 -14.16 -0.51 3.37
C LEU A 119 -14.18 1.02 3.31
N LYS A 120 -15.25 1.58 2.76
CA LYS A 120 -15.49 3.03 2.71
C LYS A 120 -16.08 3.53 4.02
N ASP A 121 -17.08 2.80 4.49
CA ASP A 121 -17.76 3.00 5.75
C ASP A 121 -18.37 1.66 6.23
N LYS A 122 -19.04 1.68 7.39
CA LYS A 122 -19.62 0.48 8.00
C LYS A 122 -20.68 -0.21 7.14
N ASP A 123 -21.19 0.41 6.07
CA ASP A 123 -22.28 -0.11 5.25
C ASP A 123 -21.85 -0.33 3.78
N ASN A 124 -20.58 -0.10 3.44
CA ASN A 124 -20.05 -0.14 2.06
C ASN A 124 -18.64 -0.76 1.98
N TYR A 125 -18.55 -2.05 1.65
CA TYR A 125 -17.28 -2.80 1.61
C TYR A 125 -17.40 -4.15 0.88
N TYR A 126 -16.26 -4.79 0.58
CA TYR A 126 -16.21 -6.20 0.21
C TYR A 126 -15.87 -7.10 1.39
N ILE A 127 -16.30 -8.35 1.33
CA ILE A 127 -16.01 -9.36 2.34
C ILE A 127 -15.82 -10.74 1.74
N THR A 128 -14.75 -11.44 2.14
CA THR A 128 -14.69 -12.91 2.09
C THR A 128 -15.10 -13.49 3.45
N ARG A 129 -15.92 -14.54 3.48
CA ARG A 129 -16.40 -15.21 4.70
C ARG A 129 -16.24 -16.72 4.59
N ALA A 130 -15.52 -17.34 5.52
CA ALA A 130 -15.54 -18.78 5.75
C ALA A 130 -16.51 -19.09 6.91
N ASN A 131 -17.37 -20.10 6.76
CA ASN A 131 -18.37 -20.47 7.76
C ASN A 131 -18.37 -21.99 8.02
N ALA A 132 -18.26 -22.36 9.31
CA ALA A 132 -18.17 -23.74 9.77
C ALA A 132 -19.51 -24.48 9.97
N LEU A 133 -20.62 -23.75 10.12
CA LEU A 133 -21.97 -24.35 10.15
C LEU A 133 -22.49 -24.66 8.75
N GLU A 134 -22.12 -23.83 7.76
CA GLU A 134 -22.60 -23.94 6.39
C GLU A 134 -21.61 -24.59 5.42
N ASP A 135 -20.40 -24.95 5.88
CA ASP A 135 -19.31 -25.54 5.08
C ASP A 135 -19.10 -24.79 3.75
N ASN A 136 -18.90 -23.47 3.85
CA ASN A 136 -18.68 -22.63 2.67
C ASN A 136 -17.69 -21.49 2.89
N PHE A 137 -17.14 -21.05 1.76
CA PHE A 137 -16.30 -19.88 1.64
C PHE A 137 -16.86 -18.97 0.54
N ARG A 138 -17.35 -17.79 0.92
CA ARG A 138 -18.13 -16.91 0.06
C ARG A 138 -17.51 -15.54 -0.04
N LEU A 139 -17.79 -14.86 -1.14
CA LEU A 139 -17.38 -13.49 -1.41
C LEU A 139 -18.64 -12.65 -1.67
N TYR A 140 -18.74 -11.52 -0.96
CA TYR A 140 -19.86 -10.59 -1.02
C TYR A 140 -19.37 -9.16 -1.22
N HIS A 141 -20.25 -8.31 -1.73
CA HIS A 141 -20.21 -6.89 -1.45
C HIS A 141 -21.32 -6.52 -0.47
N VAL A 142 -21.12 -5.45 0.28
CA VAL A 142 -22.15 -4.82 1.11
C VAL A 142 -22.34 -3.43 0.58
N ILE A 143 -23.56 -3.08 0.18
CA ILE A 143 -23.91 -1.76 -0.36
C ILE A 143 -25.07 -1.22 0.46
N LYS A 144 -24.88 -0.07 1.10
CA LYS A 144 -25.89 0.52 2.01
C LYS A 144 -26.40 -0.50 3.04
N GLY A 145 -25.48 -1.29 3.61
CA GLY A 145 -25.76 -2.31 4.62
C GLY A 145 -26.37 -3.60 4.07
N ARG A 146 -26.68 -3.68 2.77
CA ARG A 146 -27.19 -4.89 2.11
C ARG A 146 -26.06 -5.75 1.58
N ARG A 147 -25.90 -6.94 2.16
CA ARG A 147 -24.91 -7.94 1.72
C ARG A 147 -25.45 -8.73 0.54
N VAL A 148 -24.69 -8.83 -0.54
CA VAL A 148 -25.03 -9.62 -1.74
C VAL A 148 -23.84 -10.48 -2.14
N GLN A 149 -24.10 -11.78 -2.27
CA GLN A 149 -23.10 -12.75 -2.69
C GLN A 149 -22.90 -12.66 -4.19
N PHE A 150 -21.66 -12.73 -4.66
CA PHE A 150 -21.38 -12.82 -6.09
C PHE A 150 -20.36 -13.90 -6.47
N ALA A 151 -19.70 -14.54 -5.50
CA ALA A 151 -18.85 -15.71 -5.75
C ALA A 151 -18.69 -16.58 -4.48
N GLY A 152 -18.17 -17.79 -4.66
CA GLY A 152 -17.85 -18.67 -3.54
C GLY A 152 -17.62 -20.13 -3.94
N ALA A 153 -17.20 -20.93 -2.96
CA ALA A 153 -17.04 -22.37 -3.04
C ALA A 153 -17.60 -23.04 -1.77
N ASN A 154 -18.01 -24.30 -1.88
CA ASN A 154 -18.33 -25.13 -0.73
C ASN A 154 -17.06 -25.87 -0.31
N LEU A 155 -16.73 -25.82 0.98
CA LEU A 155 -15.57 -26.49 1.55
C LEU A 155 -15.79 -26.70 3.05
N LYS A 156 -15.20 -27.77 3.60
CA LYS A 156 -15.26 -28.00 5.05
C LYS A 156 -14.43 -26.94 5.78
N VAL A 157 -15.06 -26.23 6.71
CA VAL A 157 -14.37 -25.39 7.69
C VAL A 157 -14.47 -26.12 9.03
N THR A 158 -13.35 -26.61 9.55
CA THR A 158 -13.35 -27.46 10.75
C THR A 158 -13.40 -26.59 12.01
N PRO A 159 -14.43 -26.73 12.87
CA PRO A 159 -14.49 -25.97 14.12
C PRO A 159 -13.31 -26.29 15.04
N ASN A 160 -12.90 -25.31 15.85
CA ASN A 160 -11.77 -25.42 16.79
C ASN A 160 -10.41 -25.77 16.16
N ALA A 161 -10.28 -25.64 14.84
CA ALA A 161 -9.01 -25.75 14.12
C ALA A 161 -8.63 -24.38 13.53
N TRP A 162 -7.32 -24.14 13.42
CA TRP A 162 -6.81 -22.96 12.74
C TRP A 162 -6.81 -23.16 11.23
N HIS A 163 -7.35 -22.17 10.53
CA HIS A 163 -7.38 -22.08 9.08
C HIS A 163 -6.93 -20.69 8.64
N GLU A 164 -6.54 -20.55 7.38
CA GLU A 164 -6.21 -19.26 6.77
C GLU A 164 -7.17 -18.93 5.64
N ILE A 165 -7.70 -17.71 5.64
CA ILE A 165 -8.36 -17.13 4.46
C ILE A 165 -7.50 -15.99 3.92
N LYS A 166 -7.42 -15.91 2.59
CA LYS A 166 -6.70 -14.84 1.89
C LYS A 166 -7.49 -14.36 0.68
N VAL A 167 -7.46 -13.06 0.42
CA VAL A 167 -7.94 -12.45 -0.81
C VAL A 167 -6.81 -11.64 -1.45
N GLU A 168 -6.60 -11.83 -2.76
CA GLU A 168 -5.80 -10.93 -3.59
C GLU A 168 -6.77 -10.12 -4.47
N ALA A 169 -6.80 -8.81 -4.27
CA ALA A 169 -7.58 -7.88 -5.05
C ALA A 169 -6.68 -7.04 -5.95
N ARG A 170 -6.94 -7.06 -7.26
CA ARG A 170 -6.27 -6.21 -8.26
C ARG A 170 -7.30 -5.66 -9.24
N GLY A 171 -7.45 -4.33 -9.29
CA GLY A 171 -8.47 -3.69 -10.11
C GLY A 171 -9.87 -4.15 -9.70
N ASN A 172 -10.57 -4.87 -10.57
CA ASN A 172 -11.87 -5.46 -10.28
C ASN A 172 -11.82 -7.00 -10.13
N GLU A 173 -10.64 -7.61 -10.13
CA GLU A 173 -10.47 -9.06 -10.02
C GLU A 173 -10.03 -9.46 -8.61
N PHE A 174 -10.66 -10.52 -8.09
CA PHE A 174 -10.43 -11.07 -6.77
C PHE A 174 -10.07 -12.56 -6.87
N LYS A 175 -8.96 -12.95 -6.25
CA LYS A 175 -8.58 -14.35 -6.06
C LYS A 175 -8.70 -14.70 -4.59
N CYS A 176 -9.50 -15.71 -4.28
CA CYS A 176 -9.81 -16.09 -2.89
C CYS A 176 -9.21 -17.47 -2.58
N PHE A 177 -8.42 -17.51 -1.52
CA PHE A 177 -7.66 -18.68 -1.09
C PHE A 177 -8.15 -19.12 0.29
N TYR A 178 -8.10 -20.43 0.50
CA TYR A 178 -8.36 -21.07 1.78
C TYR A 178 -7.25 -22.09 2.04
N ASP A 179 -6.55 -21.98 3.17
CA ASP A 179 -5.36 -22.77 3.53
C ASP A 179 -4.33 -22.82 2.39
N GLY A 180 -3.99 -21.64 1.85
CA GLY A 180 -3.04 -21.47 0.75
C GLY A 180 -3.52 -21.92 -0.64
N GLN A 181 -4.65 -22.62 -0.74
CA GLN A 181 -5.19 -23.10 -2.02
C GLN A 181 -6.15 -22.09 -2.65
N LEU A 182 -5.94 -21.76 -3.92
CA LEU A 182 -6.90 -20.95 -4.69
C LEU A 182 -8.22 -21.72 -4.82
N LYS A 183 -9.31 -21.17 -4.27
CA LYS A 183 -10.64 -21.80 -4.33
C LYS A 183 -11.50 -21.25 -5.45
N PHE A 184 -11.44 -19.95 -5.69
CA PHE A 184 -12.17 -19.31 -6.78
C PHE A 184 -11.60 -17.93 -7.14
N THR A 185 -11.92 -17.48 -8.35
CA THR A 185 -11.71 -16.11 -8.80
C THR A 185 -13.06 -15.46 -9.14
N ALA A 186 -13.13 -14.14 -9.00
CA ALA A 186 -14.35 -13.39 -9.29
C ALA A 186 -14.01 -11.97 -9.78
N LYS A 187 -14.95 -11.33 -10.46
CA LYS A 187 -14.83 -9.92 -10.83
C LYS A 187 -16.02 -9.12 -10.33
N ASP A 188 -15.75 -7.96 -9.74
CA ASP A 188 -16.79 -7.00 -9.32
C ASP A 188 -16.22 -5.57 -9.32
N GLY A 189 -17.00 -4.63 -9.86
CA GLY A 189 -16.59 -3.23 -10.05
C GLY A 189 -17.26 -2.21 -9.12
N THR A 190 -17.93 -2.67 -8.06
CA THR A 190 -18.72 -1.86 -7.14
C THR A 190 -17.88 -0.81 -6.40
N PHE A 191 -16.78 -1.23 -5.77
CA PHE A 191 -15.86 -0.33 -5.07
C PHE A 191 -14.54 -0.21 -5.82
N LYS A 192 -14.37 0.92 -6.52
CA LYS A 192 -13.22 1.22 -7.40
C LYS A 192 -12.06 1.92 -6.70
N ASP A 193 -12.34 2.52 -5.54
CA ASP A 193 -11.39 3.33 -4.78
C ASP A 193 -10.72 2.49 -3.68
N ALA A 194 -9.63 3.01 -3.15
CA ALA A 194 -9.02 2.46 -1.95
C ALA A 194 -9.96 2.60 -0.74
N GLY A 195 -9.86 1.66 0.21
CA GLY A 195 -10.58 1.73 1.47
C GLY A 195 -9.90 0.93 2.56
N LYS A 196 -10.43 1.04 3.77
CA LYS A 196 -9.88 0.36 4.96
C LYS A 196 -9.99 -1.16 4.83
N ILE A 197 -9.23 -1.86 5.67
CA ILE A 197 -9.32 -3.31 5.86
C ILE A 197 -9.72 -3.64 7.30
N GLY A 198 -10.04 -4.91 7.55
CA GLY A 198 -10.34 -5.37 8.90
C GLY A 198 -10.89 -6.79 8.93
N LEU A 199 -11.45 -7.12 10.09
CA LEU A 199 -12.06 -8.42 10.39
C LEU A 199 -13.56 -8.28 10.51
N TRP A 200 -14.25 -9.39 10.32
CA TRP A 200 -15.71 -9.45 10.30
C TRP A 200 -16.21 -10.76 10.88
N THR A 201 -17.34 -10.70 11.60
CA THR A 201 -18.11 -11.88 12.02
C THR A 201 -19.61 -11.68 11.76
N LYS A 202 -20.44 -12.70 12.02
CA LYS A 202 -21.91 -12.61 11.95
C LYS A 202 -22.57 -13.10 13.22
N ALA A 203 -23.64 -12.43 13.61
CA ALA A 203 -24.51 -12.84 14.72
C ALA A 203 -23.67 -13.18 15.97
N ASP A 204 -23.83 -14.41 16.48
CA ASP A 204 -23.23 -14.92 17.71
C ASP A 204 -21.91 -15.68 17.47
N SER A 205 -21.26 -15.50 16.31
CA SER A 205 -19.98 -16.10 16.00
C SER A 205 -18.87 -15.60 16.94
N VAL A 206 -18.44 -16.47 17.85
CA VAL A 206 -17.21 -16.31 18.63
C VAL A 206 -16.05 -16.87 17.82
N ILE A 207 -15.16 -15.98 17.38
CA ILE A 207 -14.07 -16.29 16.45
C ILE A 207 -12.77 -15.71 17.02
N HIS A 208 -11.71 -16.51 17.00
CA HIS A 208 -10.36 -16.05 17.25
C HIS A 208 -9.66 -15.77 15.93
N PHE A 209 -8.97 -14.63 15.85
CA PHE A 209 -8.18 -14.22 14.71
C PHE A 209 -6.74 -13.98 15.12
N ASP A 210 -5.83 -14.35 14.24
CA ASP A 210 -4.40 -14.16 14.41
C ASP A 210 -3.72 -13.90 13.06
N ASP A 211 -2.51 -13.33 13.08
CA ASP A 211 -1.70 -13.06 11.90
C ASP A 211 -2.46 -12.34 10.78
N LEU A 212 -3.23 -11.29 11.12
CA LEU A 212 -3.80 -10.42 10.09
C LEU A 212 -2.63 -9.79 9.35
N ALA A 213 -2.60 -9.90 8.02
CA ALA A 213 -1.54 -9.35 7.22
C ALA A 213 -2.09 -8.75 5.93
N VAL A 214 -1.57 -7.60 5.55
CA VAL A 214 -1.87 -6.95 4.28
C VAL A 214 -0.58 -6.63 3.56
N GLU A 215 -0.53 -6.94 2.27
CA GLU A 215 0.49 -6.48 1.35
C GLU A 215 -0.19 -5.58 0.31
N ASP A 216 0.33 -4.37 0.15
CA ASP A 216 -0.12 -3.45 -0.88
C ASP A 216 0.36 -3.92 -2.26
N LEU A 217 -0.57 -4.48 -3.04
CA LEU A 217 -0.31 -4.95 -4.40
C LEU A 217 -0.41 -3.83 -5.43
N GLY A 218 -0.95 -2.66 -5.05
CA GLY A 218 -0.81 -1.42 -5.80
C GLY A 218 0.62 -0.89 -5.72
N ASN A 219 1.32 -1.23 -4.63
CA ASN A 219 2.75 -1.02 -4.42
C ASN A 219 3.65 -2.14 -4.96
N THR A 220 3.21 -2.93 -5.95
CA THR A 220 4.15 -3.40 -6.99
C THR A 220 4.61 -2.27 -7.94
N ARG A 221 4.56 -1.02 -7.46
CA ARG A 221 5.48 0.04 -7.80
C ARG A 221 6.47 0.15 -6.65
N SER A 222 7.73 -0.18 -6.95
CA SER A 222 8.94 0.32 -6.32
C SER A 222 8.66 1.46 -5.34
N SER A 223 8.89 1.24 -4.05
CA SER A 223 8.99 2.27 -3.00
C SER A 223 9.33 3.66 -3.57
N THR A 224 8.32 4.50 -3.81
CA THR A 224 8.38 5.97 -4.03
C THR A 224 6.99 6.46 -4.47
N SER A 225 6.30 7.21 -3.60
CA SER A 225 5.10 7.94 -4.01
C SER A 225 5.50 9.05 -5.01
N PRO A 226 4.92 9.10 -6.21
CA PRO A 226 5.34 10.02 -7.29
C PRO A 226 5.13 11.52 -7.02
N GLY A 227 4.61 11.90 -5.84
CA GLY A 227 4.39 13.31 -5.46
C GLY A 227 5.24 13.82 -4.29
N LYS A 228 6.14 12.99 -3.72
CA LYS A 228 6.96 13.38 -2.56
C LYS A 228 8.39 12.86 -2.67
N ILE A 229 8.98 12.84 -3.86
CA ILE A 229 10.39 12.45 -4.03
C ILE A 229 11.22 13.64 -4.47
N VAL A 230 12.51 13.63 -4.16
CA VAL A 230 13.42 14.72 -4.56
C VAL A 230 13.35 14.97 -6.07
N ALA A 231 13.22 13.93 -6.90
CA ALA A 231 13.03 14.08 -8.34
C ALA A 231 11.81 14.95 -8.71
N GLN A 232 10.67 14.75 -8.05
CA GLN A 232 9.46 15.53 -8.30
C GLN A 232 9.63 16.97 -7.82
N LYS A 233 10.23 17.19 -6.64
CA LYS A 233 10.55 18.53 -6.14
C LYS A 233 11.42 19.32 -7.14
N LEU A 234 12.44 18.68 -7.72
CA LEU A 234 13.30 19.32 -8.72
C LEU A 234 12.54 19.70 -10.00
N VAL A 235 11.60 18.83 -10.44
CA VAL A 235 10.72 19.13 -11.58
C VAL A 235 9.80 20.31 -11.26
N ASP A 236 9.19 20.33 -10.08
CA ASP A 236 8.28 21.39 -9.65
C ASP A 236 9.01 22.73 -9.52
N GLU A 237 10.22 22.74 -8.94
CA GLU A 237 11.06 23.94 -8.84
C GLU A 237 11.52 24.45 -10.21
N LEU A 238 11.88 23.54 -11.13
CA LEU A 238 12.24 23.91 -12.50
C LEU A 238 11.04 24.49 -13.25
N ALA A 239 9.86 23.87 -13.12
CA ALA A 239 8.61 24.37 -13.71
C ALA A 239 8.25 25.77 -13.16
N ALA A 240 8.41 25.98 -11.85
CA ALA A 240 8.14 27.27 -11.21
C ALA A 240 9.10 28.37 -11.69
N LYS A 241 10.38 28.05 -11.91
CA LYS A 241 11.39 28.99 -12.43
C LYS A 241 11.28 29.25 -13.92
N ARG A 242 10.64 28.35 -14.67
CA ARG A 242 10.62 28.31 -16.14
C ARG A 242 9.19 28.13 -16.65
N PRO A 243 8.32 29.16 -16.55
CA PRO A 243 6.94 29.08 -17.00
C PRO A 243 6.80 28.83 -18.53
N GLU A 244 7.89 28.97 -19.30
CA GLU A 244 7.96 28.60 -20.71
C GLU A 244 7.99 27.09 -20.99
N LEU A 245 8.31 26.28 -19.98
CA LEU A 245 8.30 24.81 -20.08
C LEU A 245 6.87 24.29 -19.98
N VAL A 246 6.40 23.68 -21.06
CA VAL A 246 5.07 23.06 -21.13
C VAL A 246 5.09 21.69 -20.44
N ARG A 247 6.15 20.90 -20.67
CA ARG A 247 6.31 19.57 -20.07
C ARG A 247 7.76 19.35 -19.65
N ILE A 248 7.91 18.75 -18.48
CA ILE A 248 9.19 18.36 -17.90
C ILE A 248 9.02 16.92 -17.43
N GLY A 249 9.87 16.00 -17.88
CA GLY A 249 9.88 14.60 -17.46
C GLY A 249 11.28 14.12 -17.10
N LEU A 250 11.43 13.45 -15.96
CA LEU A 250 12.66 12.74 -15.61
C LEU A 250 12.46 11.24 -15.84
N HIS A 251 13.30 10.68 -16.71
CA HIS A 251 13.28 9.30 -17.16
C HIS A 251 14.45 8.56 -16.52
N LEU A 252 14.15 7.76 -15.50
CA LEU A 252 15.14 7.08 -14.66
C LEU A 252 14.75 5.62 -14.47
N THR A 253 15.70 4.78 -14.07
CA THR A 253 15.44 3.39 -13.68
C THR A 253 15.37 3.32 -12.15
N PRO A 254 14.18 3.18 -11.53
CA PRO A 254 14.08 3.06 -10.09
C PRO A 254 14.86 1.85 -9.55
N PRO A 255 15.41 1.90 -8.32
CA PRO A 255 16.17 0.80 -7.72
C PRO A 255 15.45 -0.55 -7.69
N ASN A 256 14.11 -0.54 -7.64
CA ASN A 256 13.25 -1.72 -7.61
C ASN A 256 12.43 -1.87 -8.89
N HIS A 257 12.97 -1.46 -10.05
CA HIS A 257 12.29 -1.54 -11.34
C HIS A 257 13.26 -1.95 -12.44
N ALA A 258 12.83 -2.84 -13.35
CA ALA A 258 13.68 -3.29 -14.46
C ALA A 258 13.67 -2.32 -15.65
N ASP A 259 12.57 -1.59 -15.82
CA ASP A 259 12.41 -0.62 -16.90
C ASP A 259 12.75 0.80 -16.46
N ASN A 260 13.26 1.59 -17.42
CA ASN A 260 13.31 3.04 -17.30
C ASN A 260 11.89 3.62 -17.46
N ILE A 261 11.49 4.48 -16.54
CA ILE A 261 10.15 5.06 -16.47
C ILE A 261 10.24 6.56 -16.20
N ILE A 262 9.12 7.27 -16.41
CA ILE A 262 8.95 8.65 -15.98
C ILE A 262 8.78 8.67 -14.46
N VAL A 263 9.83 9.00 -13.71
CA VAL A 263 9.79 8.99 -12.23
C VAL A 263 9.29 10.30 -11.63
N ALA A 264 9.41 11.40 -12.38
CA ALA A 264 8.92 12.72 -12.00
C ALA A 264 8.45 13.48 -13.25
N CYS A 265 7.34 14.20 -13.14
CA CYS A 265 6.78 14.99 -14.24
C CYS A 265 5.87 16.11 -13.72
N ASN A 266 5.85 17.25 -14.41
CA ASN A 266 4.87 18.32 -14.13
C ASN A 266 3.45 17.96 -14.62
N ILE A 267 3.29 16.86 -15.36
CA ILE A 267 2.00 16.29 -15.75
C ILE A 267 1.81 14.97 -14.98
N ALA A 268 1.05 15.00 -13.89
CA ALA A 268 0.90 13.87 -12.96
C ALA A 268 0.47 12.56 -13.64
N ALA A 269 -0.35 12.61 -14.69
CA ALA A 269 -0.83 11.43 -15.42
C ALA A 269 0.29 10.68 -16.18
N ARG A 270 1.45 11.31 -16.42
CA ARG A 270 2.60 10.71 -17.10
C ARG A 270 3.50 9.91 -16.15
N ILE A 271 3.44 10.19 -14.84
CA ILE A 271 4.36 9.58 -13.88
C ILE A 271 4.07 8.07 -13.77
N GLY A 272 5.12 7.26 -13.88
CA GLY A 272 5.07 5.80 -13.90
C GLY A 272 4.92 5.18 -15.29
N GLN A 273 4.80 5.97 -16.36
CA GLN A 273 4.80 5.45 -17.73
C GLN A 273 6.22 5.02 -18.13
N LYS A 274 6.32 4.00 -18.98
CA LYS A 274 7.59 3.51 -19.52
C LYS A 274 8.19 4.55 -20.45
N SER A 275 9.51 4.73 -20.39
CA SER A 275 10.22 5.67 -21.26
C SER A 275 10.21 5.18 -22.70
N ASP A 276 10.04 6.12 -23.63
CA ASP A 276 9.94 5.81 -25.04
C ASP A 276 11.32 5.56 -25.65
N LEU A 277 11.35 5.01 -26.87
CA LEU A 277 12.59 4.66 -27.55
C LEU A 277 13.51 5.87 -27.77
N GLU A 278 12.94 7.06 -27.87
CA GLU A 278 13.65 8.33 -28.08
C GLU A 278 14.37 8.80 -26.81
N ASP A 279 13.74 8.63 -25.64
CA ASP A 279 14.35 8.90 -24.34
C ASP A 279 15.54 7.97 -24.10
N LEU A 280 15.33 6.68 -24.39
CA LEU A 280 16.38 5.67 -24.32
C LEU A 280 17.50 5.95 -25.33
N LYS A 281 17.20 6.53 -26.50
CA LYS A 281 18.21 6.90 -27.51
C LYS A 281 19.11 8.02 -27.01
N ALA A 282 18.59 9.03 -26.31
CA ALA A 282 19.40 10.08 -25.71
C ALA A 282 20.38 9.50 -24.68
N MET A 283 19.92 8.57 -23.84
CA MET A 283 20.77 7.86 -22.87
C MET A 283 21.85 7.02 -23.55
N ARG A 284 21.49 6.23 -24.58
CA ARG A 284 22.42 5.33 -25.27
C ARG A 284 23.46 6.06 -26.10
N THR A 285 23.10 7.19 -26.70
CA THR A 285 23.99 7.95 -27.60
C THR A 285 24.77 9.07 -26.91
N GLY A 286 24.35 9.48 -25.71
CA GLY A 286 24.90 10.65 -25.02
C GLY A 286 24.62 11.98 -25.76
N LYS A 287 23.70 11.98 -26.74
CA LYS A 287 23.37 13.14 -27.58
C LYS A 287 21.92 13.57 -27.38
N PRO A 288 21.61 14.87 -27.51
CA PRO A 288 20.23 15.36 -27.50
C PRO A 288 19.43 14.72 -28.64
N VAL A 289 18.19 14.39 -28.35
CA VAL A 289 17.15 14.10 -29.34
C VAL A 289 16.21 15.31 -29.35
N VAL A 290 15.96 15.88 -30.53
CA VAL A 290 15.08 17.04 -30.71
C VAL A 290 13.96 16.65 -31.65
N LEU A 291 12.72 16.87 -31.21
CA LEU A 291 11.50 16.61 -31.96
C LEU A 291 10.64 17.87 -31.98
N LYS A 292 9.72 17.93 -32.95
CA LYS A 292 8.69 18.96 -33.01
C LYS A 292 7.34 18.33 -32.73
N GLU A 293 6.74 18.69 -31.61
CA GLU A 293 5.43 18.21 -31.17
C GLU A 293 4.45 19.39 -31.11
N GLU A 294 3.39 19.36 -31.93
CA GLU A 294 2.29 20.35 -31.86
C GLU A 294 2.76 21.83 -31.87
N GLY A 295 3.84 22.12 -32.61
CA GLY A 295 4.42 23.46 -32.68
C GLY A 295 5.37 23.82 -31.52
N ASN A 296 5.63 22.92 -30.59
CA ASN A 296 6.66 23.01 -29.56
C ASN A 296 7.91 22.22 -29.96
N PHE A 297 9.04 22.54 -29.33
CA PHE A 297 10.20 21.66 -29.32
C PHE A 297 10.07 20.69 -28.14
N ASP A 298 10.19 19.40 -28.40
CA ASP A 298 10.43 18.39 -27.38
C ASP A 298 11.90 17.95 -27.46
N VAL A 299 12.65 18.24 -26.40
CA VAL A 299 14.09 18.00 -26.35
C VAL A 299 14.40 17.04 -25.22
N THR A 300 14.89 15.85 -25.58
CA THR A 300 15.37 14.86 -24.61
C THR A 300 16.89 14.87 -24.53
N LEU A 301 17.41 15.00 -23.31
CA LEU A 301 18.84 15.07 -22.99
C LEU A 301 19.26 13.95 -22.05
N PRO A 302 20.49 13.42 -22.17
CA PRO A 302 21.07 12.58 -21.12
C PRO A 302 21.18 13.39 -19.82
N LEU A 303 20.75 12.79 -18.70
CA LEU A 303 20.74 13.39 -17.37
C LEU A 303 21.87 12.80 -16.52
N HIS A 304 22.65 13.68 -15.91
CA HIS A 304 23.80 13.33 -15.08
C HIS A 304 23.61 13.79 -13.62
N THR A 305 24.33 13.13 -12.72
CA THR A 305 24.60 13.68 -11.39
C THR A 305 25.58 14.86 -11.48
N SER A 306 25.70 15.64 -10.41
CA SER A 306 26.66 16.74 -10.31
C SER A 306 28.13 16.30 -10.45
N SER A 307 28.44 15.01 -10.29
CA SER A 307 29.77 14.42 -10.53
C SER A 307 29.99 13.96 -11.98
N GLY A 308 28.98 14.08 -12.85
CA GLY A 308 29.04 13.67 -14.25
C GLY A 308 28.61 12.23 -14.53
N LYS A 309 28.16 11.46 -13.53
CA LYS A 309 27.62 10.10 -13.76
C LYS A 309 26.29 10.19 -14.51
N LEU A 310 26.17 9.55 -15.67
CA LEU A 310 24.91 9.38 -16.40
C LEU A 310 23.95 8.50 -15.58
N ILE A 311 22.72 8.97 -15.40
CA ILE A 311 21.70 8.29 -14.57
C ILE A 311 20.37 8.09 -15.30
N GLY A 312 20.09 8.89 -16.33
CA GLY A 312 18.79 8.84 -17.01
C GLY A 312 18.71 9.80 -18.17
N ALA A 313 17.49 10.24 -18.48
CA ALA A 313 17.21 11.32 -19.40
C ALA A 313 16.24 12.34 -18.80
N ILE A 314 16.29 13.56 -19.33
CA ILE A 314 15.33 14.63 -19.04
C ILE A 314 14.68 15.07 -20.35
N GLY A 315 13.35 14.99 -20.41
CA GLY A 315 12.53 15.52 -21.50
C GLY A 315 12.05 16.92 -21.16
N LEU A 316 12.29 17.88 -22.05
CA LEU A 316 11.89 19.28 -21.92
C LEU A 316 11.09 19.70 -23.16
N THR A 317 9.80 19.92 -22.98
CA THR A 317 8.93 20.45 -24.02
C THR A 317 8.68 21.94 -23.78
N PHE A 318 8.94 22.77 -24.78
CA PHE A 318 8.75 24.23 -24.68
C PHE A 318 8.45 24.88 -26.02
N LYS A 319 7.87 26.07 -25.97
CA LYS A 319 7.57 26.86 -27.17
C LYS A 319 8.85 27.37 -27.86
N PRO A 320 8.90 27.36 -29.19
CA PRO A 320 10.02 27.93 -29.95
C PRO A 320 10.09 29.46 -29.76
N HIS A 321 11.29 30.01 -29.75
CA HIS A 321 11.48 31.46 -29.76
C HIS A 321 11.60 31.99 -31.20
N GLY A 322 10.51 32.49 -31.77
CA GLY A 322 10.50 32.97 -33.15
C GLY A 322 10.86 31.86 -34.15
N THR A 323 11.76 32.14 -35.10
CA THR A 323 12.24 31.15 -36.09
C THR A 323 13.43 30.34 -35.58
N GLU A 324 13.33 29.82 -34.36
CA GLU A 324 14.41 29.09 -33.70
C GLU A 324 14.76 27.78 -34.42
N ARG A 325 16.07 27.50 -34.55
CA ARG A 325 16.59 26.24 -35.09
C ARG A 325 16.70 25.18 -33.99
N GLU A 326 16.63 23.91 -34.36
CA GLU A 326 16.75 22.76 -33.44
C GLU A 326 18.04 22.78 -32.61
N SER A 327 19.16 23.22 -33.20
CA SER A 327 20.44 23.35 -32.48
C SER A 327 20.41 24.41 -31.38
N SER A 328 19.68 25.51 -31.60
CA SER A 328 19.46 26.56 -30.60
C SER A 328 18.54 26.06 -29.48
N ALA A 329 17.47 25.35 -29.83
CA ALA A 329 16.56 24.73 -28.86
C ALA A 329 17.29 23.70 -27.98
N ALA A 330 18.12 22.83 -28.58
CA ALA A 330 18.98 21.91 -27.85
C ALA A 330 19.97 22.63 -26.92
N GLY A 331 20.53 23.76 -27.36
CA GLY A 331 21.40 24.60 -26.56
C GLY A 331 20.70 25.18 -25.33
N ARG A 332 19.45 25.63 -25.47
CA ARG A 332 18.63 26.11 -24.33
C ARG A 332 18.30 24.99 -23.36
N ALA A 333 17.81 23.86 -23.88
CA ALA A 333 17.49 22.69 -23.09
C ALA A 333 18.71 22.20 -22.27
N ARG A 334 19.90 22.19 -22.86
CA ARG A 334 21.15 21.82 -22.16
C ARG A 334 21.44 22.72 -20.97
N LYS A 335 21.21 24.03 -21.09
CA LYS A 335 21.42 24.97 -19.97
C LYS A 335 20.43 24.71 -18.83
N MET A 336 19.18 24.40 -19.16
CA MET A 336 18.13 24.06 -18.17
C MET A 336 18.44 22.73 -17.48
N ALA A 337 18.80 21.69 -18.24
CA ALA A 337 19.22 20.42 -17.70
C ALA A 337 20.43 20.58 -16.76
N ALA A 338 21.46 21.33 -17.17
CA ALA A 338 22.64 21.57 -16.35
C ALA A 338 22.34 22.32 -15.03
N GLU A 339 21.31 23.17 -14.99
CA GLU A 339 20.85 23.81 -13.75
C GLU A 339 20.25 22.77 -12.78
N LEU A 340 19.48 21.82 -13.30
CA LEU A 340 18.90 20.73 -12.53
C LEU A 340 19.97 19.72 -12.08
N GLU A 341 20.90 19.34 -12.95
CA GLU A 341 22.00 18.39 -12.66
C GLU A 341 22.88 18.84 -11.48
N LYS A 342 23.09 20.15 -11.29
CA LYS A 342 23.83 20.69 -10.14
C LYS A 342 23.22 20.31 -8.79
N GLN A 343 21.93 20.01 -8.76
CA GLN A 343 21.20 19.66 -7.55
C GLN A 343 21.16 18.14 -7.32
N ILE A 344 21.59 17.34 -8.30
CA ILE A 344 21.58 15.87 -8.22
C ILE A 344 22.91 15.36 -7.67
N THR A 345 23.04 15.25 -6.36
CA THR A 345 24.29 14.72 -5.77
C THR A 345 24.45 13.21 -5.96
N SER A 346 23.35 12.45 -6.05
CA SER A 346 23.38 11.02 -6.36
C SER A 346 22.05 10.57 -6.96
N GLU A 347 22.09 9.45 -7.70
CA GLU A 347 20.91 8.80 -8.28
C GLU A 347 19.92 8.35 -7.20
N THR A 348 20.43 7.75 -6.11
CA THR A 348 19.59 7.22 -5.01
C THR A 348 18.77 8.32 -4.33
N LYS A 349 19.35 9.51 -4.13
CA LYS A 349 18.67 10.64 -3.49
C LYS A 349 17.46 11.13 -4.27
N LEU A 350 17.43 10.96 -5.59
CA LEU A 350 16.27 11.34 -6.41
C LEU A 350 15.01 10.59 -6.01
N PHE A 351 15.16 9.39 -5.43
CA PHE A 351 14.09 8.54 -4.96
C PHE A 351 13.81 8.68 -3.45
N GLU A 352 14.56 9.52 -2.73
CA GLU A 352 14.28 9.80 -1.31
C GLU A 352 13.07 10.73 -1.18
N SER A 353 12.44 10.71 0.00
CA SER A 353 11.32 11.59 0.29
C SER A 353 11.76 13.06 0.27
N ALA A 354 11.07 13.90 -0.49
CA ALA A 354 11.16 15.35 -0.38
C ALA A 354 10.38 15.76 0.87
N GLY A 355 11.09 15.89 2.00
CA GLY A 355 10.55 16.37 3.28
C GLY A 355 10.12 17.82 3.25
#